data_AF-A0A662FNY8-F1
#
_entry.id   AF-A0A662FNY8-F1
#
_cell.length_a   1.000
_cell.length_b   1.000
_cell.length_c   1.000
_cell.angle_alpha   90.00
_cell.angle_beta   90.00
_cell.angle_gamma   90.00
#
_symmetry.space_group_name_H-M   'P 1'
#
loop_
_entity.id
_entity.type
_entity.pdbx_description
1 polymer ?
#
loop_
_entity_poly.entity_id
_entity_poly.type
_entity_poly.pdbx_seq_one_letter_code
_entity_poly.pdbx_strand_id
1 'polypeptide(L)'
;MIQASDGLKQYLHDIVDTLESLRVEAILYQGHTWGGCDIALHEARILGIKHIIHVGHHGPVRVKIPGDIKVLFIPAFSNLSVEKCVYNAIQPLSGYRKIGLLTSIQHYRELNKAKSILEGEGFTVEIGCSKSMPRGLVIGCDLTTALSIRDEVEAYLVISGGVFHPL
;
A
#
# COMPACT_ATOMS: atom_id res chain seq x y z
N MET A 1 3.79 -2.98 -20.91
CA MET A 1 4.81 -2.22 -20.14
C MET A 1 4.75 -2.64 -18.68
N ILE A 2 5.89 -2.81 -18.04
CA ILE A 2 6.03 -3.06 -16.61
C ILE A 2 6.55 -1.78 -15.97
N GLN A 3 5.78 -1.25 -15.03
CA GLN A 3 6.10 -0.09 -14.22
C GLN A 3 6.16 -0.54 -12.76
N ALA A 4 7.18 -0.12 -12.01
CA ALA A 4 7.33 -0.50 -10.62
C ALA A 4 7.91 0.64 -9.78
N SER A 5 7.55 0.69 -8.50
CA SER A 5 8.24 1.53 -7.52
C SER A 5 9.75 1.28 -7.57
N ASP A 6 10.56 2.33 -7.36
CA ASP A 6 12.01 2.29 -7.58
C ASP A 6 12.71 1.13 -6.84
N GLY A 7 12.35 0.88 -5.58
CA GLY A 7 12.93 -0.22 -4.79
C GLY A 7 12.64 -1.63 -5.32
N LEU A 8 11.66 -1.78 -6.21
CA LEU A 8 11.24 -3.06 -6.78
C LEU A 8 11.74 -3.31 -8.20
N LYS A 9 12.32 -2.32 -8.87
CA LYS A 9 12.78 -2.45 -10.27
C LYS A 9 13.81 -3.56 -10.47
N GLN A 10 14.66 -3.77 -9.46
CA GLN A 10 15.68 -4.83 -9.45
C GLN A 10 15.09 -6.26 -9.42
N TYR A 11 13.82 -6.41 -9.05
CA TYR A 11 13.16 -7.72 -8.91
C TYR A 11 12.18 -8.03 -10.06
N LEU A 12 12.24 -7.28 -11.17
CA LEU A 12 11.29 -7.45 -12.27
C LEU A 12 11.61 -8.62 -13.21
N HIS A 13 12.76 -9.26 -13.06
CA HIS A 13 13.19 -10.37 -13.93
C HIS A 13 12.14 -11.49 -13.99
N ASP A 14 11.60 -11.92 -12.84
CA ASP A 14 10.57 -12.96 -12.79
C ASP A 14 9.30 -12.60 -13.59
N ILE A 15 8.90 -11.33 -13.57
CA ILE A 15 7.73 -10.84 -14.32
C ILE A 15 8.05 -10.83 -15.81
N VAL A 16 9.25 -10.39 -16.19
CA VAL A 16 9.71 -10.39 -17.59
C VAL A 16 9.73 -11.81 -18.13
N ASP A 17 10.42 -12.73 -17.46
CA ASP A 17 10.55 -14.13 -17.87
C ASP A 17 9.18 -14.80 -18.01
N THR A 18 8.26 -14.52 -17.08
CA THR A 18 6.88 -15.03 -17.14
C THR A 18 6.17 -14.52 -18.40
N LEU A 19 6.24 -13.23 -18.70
CA LEU A 19 5.59 -12.65 -19.89
C LEU A 19 6.21 -13.20 -21.19
N GLU A 20 7.54 -13.30 -21.25
CA GLU A 20 8.23 -13.84 -22.41
C GLU A 20 7.90 -15.31 -22.66
N SER A 21 7.75 -16.12 -21.60
CA SER A 21 7.29 -17.51 -21.70
C SER A 21 5.87 -17.62 -22.30
N LEU A 22 5.06 -16.59 -22.10
CA LEU A 22 3.71 -16.43 -22.66
C LEU A 22 3.73 -15.75 -24.04
N ARG A 23 4.91 -15.52 -24.63
CA ARG A 23 5.11 -14.81 -25.91
C ARG A 23 4.58 -13.37 -25.88
N VAL A 24 4.63 -12.72 -24.73
CA VAL A 24 4.28 -11.31 -24.55
C VAL A 24 5.55 -10.49 -24.43
N GLU A 25 5.71 -9.48 -25.29
CA GLU A 25 6.84 -8.56 -25.22
C GLU A 25 6.76 -7.68 -23.96
N ALA A 26 7.84 -7.70 -23.18
CA ALA A 26 7.98 -6.92 -21.96
C ALA A 26 8.78 -5.64 -22.21
N ILE A 27 8.14 -4.48 -22.02
CA ILE A 27 8.81 -3.17 -22.02
C ILE A 27 8.93 -2.68 -20.58
N LEU A 28 10.15 -2.45 -20.10
CA LEU A 28 10.43 -1.93 -18.76
C LEU A 28 10.38 -0.40 -18.74
N TYR A 29 9.59 0.17 -17.84
CA TYR A 29 9.58 1.61 -17.58
C TYR A 29 10.62 1.94 -16.50
N GLN A 30 11.62 2.75 -16.87
CA GLN A 30 12.74 3.11 -15.99
C GLN A 30 12.58 4.46 -15.27
N GLY A 31 11.59 5.26 -15.64
CA GLY A 31 11.29 6.51 -14.94
C GLY A 31 10.82 6.27 -13.50
N HIS A 32 10.85 7.30 -12.65
CA HIS A 32 10.37 7.17 -11.27
C HIS A 32 8.90 6.74 -11.22
N THR A 33 8.53 6.05 -10.16
CA THR A 33 7.14 5.66 -9.90
C THR A 33 6.84 5.81 -8.42
N TRP A 34 6.16 6.89 -8.06
CA TRP A 34 5.93 7.27 -6.65
C TRP A 34 4.63 6.72 -6.06
N GLY A 35 3.70 6.28 -6.89
CA GLY A 35 2.39 5.88 -6.42
C GLY A 35 1.45 5.43 -7.52
N GLY A 36 0.26 4.99 -7.12
CA GLY A 36 -0.84 4.75 -8.05
C GLY A 36 -1.45 6.01 -8.67
N CYS A 37 -0.99 7.19 -8.27
CA CYS A 37 -1.25 8.47 -8.95
C CYS A 37 -0.30 8.73 -10.12
N ASP A 38 0.82 8.01 -10.19
CA ASP A 38 1.93 8.24 -11.11
C ASP A 38 2.04 7.07 -12.09
N ILE A 39 0.99 6.84 -12.87
CA ILE A 39 0.94 5.78 -13.88
C ILE A 39 1.50 6.35 -15.19
N ALA A 40 2.42 5.64 -15.84
CA ALA A 40 3.07 6.04 -17.11
C ALA A 40 2.14 5.98 -18.34
N LEU A 41 0.97 6.62 -18.25
CA LEU A 41 -0.08 6.61 -19.27
C LEU A 41 0.32 7.40 -20.52
N HIS A 42 1.11 8.47 -20.35
CA HIS A 42 1.55 9.31 -21.45
C HIS A 42 2.56 8.55 -22.34
N GLU A 43 3.55 7.93 -21.72
CA GLU A 43 4.56 7.10 -22.36
C GLU A 43 3.91 5.89 -23.03
N ALA A 44 2.97 5.23 -22.34
CA ALA A 44 2.21 4.14 -22.92
C ALA A 44 1.50 4.56 -24.21
N ARG A 45 0.88 5.75 -24.23
CA ARG A 45 0.18 6.26 -25.42
C ARG A 45 1.14 6.53 -26.57
N ILE A 46 2.27 7.19 -26.31
CA ILE A 46 3.29 7.49 -27.35
C ILE A 46 3.81 6.19 -27.98
N LEU A 47 4.01 5.16 -27.16
CA LEU A 47 4.54 3.86 -27.59
C LEU A 47 3.45 2.90 -28.11
N GLY A 48 2.19 3.32 -28.17
CA GLY A 48 1.08 2.45 -28.60
C GLY A 48 0.77 1.28 -27.65
N ILE A 49 1.22 1.35 -26.41
CA ILE A 49 1.07 0.30 -25.38
C ILE A 49 -0.32 0.39 -24.74
N LYS A 50 -1.05 -0.72 -24.75
CA LYS A 50 -2.41 -0.82 -24.20
C LYS A 50 -2.49 -1.50 -22.82
N HIS A 51 -1.39 -2.07 -22.34
CA HIS A 51 -1.35 -2.83 -21.08
C HIS A 51 -0.17 -2.43 -20.21
N ILE A 52 -0.44 -2.07 -18.96
CA ILE A 52 0.55 -1.71 -17.95
C ILE A 52 0.40 -2.66 -16.76
N ILE A 53 1.50 -3.29 -16.33
CA ILE A 53 1.60 -3.93 -15.02
C ILE A 53 2.25 -2.91 -14.08
N HIS A 54 1.54 -2.50 -13.04
CA HIS A 54 1.98 -1.50 -12.09
C HIS A 54 2.24 -2.15 -10.72
N VAL A 55 3.51 -2.27 -10.35
CA VAL A 55 3.97 -3.04 -9.19
C VAL A 55 4.31 -2.10 -8.02
N GLY A 56 3.85 -2.46 -6.82
CA GLY A 56 4.19 -1.80 -5.55
C GLY A 56 3.05 -1.05 -4.88
N HIS A 57 2.01 -0.67 -5.63
CA HIS A 57 0.91 0.17 -5.14
C HIS A 57 -0.44 -0.54 -5.13
N HIS A 58 -1.34 -0.09 -4.27
CA HIS A 58 -2.63 -0.74 -4.00
C HIS A 58 -3.68 -0.58 -5.11
N GLY A 59 -3.54 0.45 -5.95
CA GLY A 59 -4.54 0.81 -6.95
C GLY A 59 -4.36 2.24 -7.46
N PRO A 60 -5.23 2.70 -8.39
CA PRO A 60 -5.18 4.06 -8.91
C PRO A 60 -5.57 5.09 -7.83
N VAL A 61 -4.82 6.18 -7.73
CA VAL A 61 -5.05 7.25 -6.74
C VAL A 61 -5.26 8.57 -7.49
N ARG A 62 -6.46 9.14 -7.41
CA ARG A 62 -6.82 10.44 -8.02
C ARG A 62 -6.46 10.55 -9.51
N VAL A 63 -6.44 9.42 -10.22
CA VAL A 63 -6.12 9.32 -11.64
C VAL A 63 -7.21 8.57 -12.36
N LYS A 64 -7.54 9.02 -13.57
CA LYS A 64 -8.49 8.34 -14.45
C LYS A 64 -7.72 7.59 -15.53
N ILE A 65 -7.83 6.27 -15.52
CA ILE A 65 -7.24 5.42 -16.56
C ILE A 65 -8.11 5.52 -17.83
N PRO A 66 -7.54 5.89 -18.99
CA PRO A 66 -8.24 5.87 -20.27
C PRO A 66 -8.82 4.48 -20.60
N GLY A 67 -9.99 4.42 -21.23
CA GLY A 67 -10.68 3.14 -21.48
C GLY A 67 -9.94 2.16 -22.39
N ASP A 68 -9.06 2.69 -23.25
CA ASP A 68 -8.20 2.00 -24.21
C ASP A 68 -6.89 1.46 -23.60
N ILE A 69 -6.57 1.82 -22.36
CA ILE A 69 -5.43 1.30 -21.60
C ILE A 69 -5.94 0.47 -20.41
N LYS A 70 -5.37 -0.71 -20.22
CA LYS A 70 -5.60 -1.57 -19.05
C LYS A 70 -4.39 -1.51 -18.12
N VAL A 71 -4.64 -1.33 -16.84
CA VAL A 71 -3.60 -1.32 -15.81
C VAL A 71 -3.90 -2.40 -14.78
N LEU A 72 -2.98 -3.36 -14.64
CA LEU A 72 -2.99 -4.35 -13.58
C LEU A 72 -2.14 -3.84 -12.42
N PHE A 73 -2.77 -3.58 -11.28
CA PHE A 73 -2.05 -3.24 -10.06
C PHE A 73 -1.65 -4.50 -9.31
N ILE A 74 -0.38 -4.60 -8.95
CA ILE A 74 0.18 -5.69 -8.12
C ILE A 74 0.78 -5.04 -6.87
N PRO A 75 0.05 -5.02 -5.75
CA PRO A 75 0.60 -4.49 -4.50
C PRO A 75 1.77 -5.35 -4.03
N ALA A 76 2.83 -4.73 -3.53
CA ALA A 76 3.96 -5.43 -2.94
C ALA A 76 3.82 -5.45 -1.42
N PHE A 77 3.92 -6.66 -0.84
CA PHE A 77 3.82 -6.88 0.59
C PHE A 77 5.20 -7.27 1.14
N SER A 78 5.53 -6.75 2.32
CA SER A 78 6.70 -7.14 3.09
C SER A 78 6.52 -8.55 3.65
N ASN A 79 7.60 -9.33 3.67
CA ASN A 79 7.66 -10.63 4.34
C ASN A 79 8.04 -10.51 5.83
N LEU A 80 8.28 -9.29 6.33
CA LEU A 80 8.63 -9.04 7.73
C LEU A 80 7.39 -9.09 8.62
N SER A 81 7.47 -9.86 9.70
CA SER A 81 6.47 -9.84 10.78
C SER A 81 6.48 -8.50 11.50
N VAL A 82 5.30 -7.94 11.76
CA VAL A 82 5.16 -6.67 12.51
C VAL A 82 5.13 -6.87 14.02
N GLU A 83 5.05 -8.13 14.47
CA GLU A 83 4.80 -8.52 15.86
C GLU A 83 5.70 -7.83 16.87
N LYS A 84 7.03 -7.87 16.67
CA LYS A 84 8.00 -7.24 17.57
C LYS A 84 7.76 -5.73 17.67
N CYS A 85 7.45 -5.07 16.56
CA CYS A 85 7.18 -3.63 16.53
C CYS A 85 5.86 -3.30 17.25
N VAL A 86 4.84 -4.15 17.12
CA VAL A 86 3.55 -3.98 17.81
C VAL A 86 3.72 -4.15 19.33
N TYR A 87 4.45 -5.17 19.79
CA TYR A 87 4.74 -5.33 21.23
C TYR A 87 5.52 -4.13 21.79
N ASN A 88 6.50 -3.62 21.05
CA ASN A 88 7.24 -2.42 21.45
C ASN A 88 6.35 -1.16 21.52
N ALA A 89 5.23 -1.13 20.80
CA ALA A 89 4.28 -0.02 20.83
C ALA A 89 3.34 -0.06 22.04
N ILE A 90 3.22 -1.17 22.76
CA ILE A 90 2.31 -1.30 23.93
C ILE A 90 2.65 -0.30 25.03
N GLN A 91 3.94 -0.23 25.41
CA GLN A 91 4.36 0.67 26.48
C GLN A 91 4.10 2.16 26.14
N PRO A 92 4.46 2.67 24.94
CA PRO A 92 4.06 4.02 24.52
C PRO A 92 2.55 4.27 24.50
N LEU A 93 1.74 3.24 24.29
CA LEU A 93 0.28 3.32 24.29
C LEU A 93 -0.33 3.19 25.70
N SER A 94 0.50 3.00 26.74
CA SER A 94 0.02 2.93 28.12
C SER A 94 -0.71 4.22 28.51
N GLY A 95 -1.95 4.06 28.97
CA GLY A 95 -2.86 5.18 29.28
C GLY A 95 -3.98 5.40 28.28
N TYR A 96 -3.89 4.82 27.08
CA TYR A 96 -5.00 4.75 26.12
C TYR A 96 -5.66 3.39 26.17
N ARG A 97 -6.97 3.34 25.92
CA ARG A 97 -7.76 2.10 25.85
C ARG A 97 -8.24 1.81 24.43
N LYS A 98 -8.56 2.84 23.65
CA LYS A 98 -9.08 2.73 22.28
C LYS A 98 -8.03 3.19 21.26
N ILE A 99 -7.54 2.26 20.44
CA ILE A 99 -6.45 2.49 19.49
C ILE A 99 -6.97 2.40 18.06
N GLY A 100 -6.73 3.44 17.27
CA GLY A 100 -6.91 3.41 15.81
C GLY A 100 -5.71 2.77 15.15
N LEU A 101 -5.89 1.63 14.50
CA LEU A 101 -4.81 0.91 13.84
C LEU A 101 -4.80 1.18 12.33
N LEU A 102 -3.67 1.68 11.85
CA LEU A 102 -3.45 2.07 10.46
C LEU A 102 -2.18 1.40 9.91
N THR A 103 -2.08 1.31 8.59
CA THR A 103 -0.94 0.68 7.93
C THR A 103 -0.66 1.30 6.57
N SER A 104 0.55 1.05 6.07
CA SER A 104 0.92 1.25 4.66
C SER A 104 0.79 -0.06 3.87
N ILE A 105 0.76 0.01 2.54
CA ILE A 105 0.43 -1.15 1.70
C ILE A 105 1.40 -2.33 1.92
N GLN A 106 2.68 -2.04 2.19
CA GLN A 106 3.70 -3.05 2.42
C GLN A 106 3.40 -3.94 3.64
N HIS A 107 2.73 -3.42 4.67
CA HIS A 107 2.42 -4.16 5.90
C HIS A 107 0.94 -4.53 6.00
N TYR A 108 0.16 -4.34 4.93
CA TYR A 108 -1.28 -4.50 4.96
C TYR A 108 -1.74 -5.92 5.37
N ARG A 109 -1.00 -6.95 4.94
CA ARG A 109 -1.31 -8.36 5.29
C ARG A 109 -1.13 -8.66 6.78
N GLU A 110 -0.32 -7.89 7.47
CA GLU A 110 -0.03 -8.05 8.91
C GLU A 110 -0.99 -7.24 9.81
N LEU A 111 -1.90 -6.46 9.22
CA LEU A 111 -2.80 -5.57 9.95
C LEU A 111 -3.70 -6.32 10.95
N ASN A 112 -4.27 -7.45 10.53
CA ASN A 112 -5.12 -8.27 11.42
C ASN A 112 -4.31 -8.91 12.55
N LYS A 113 -3.07 -9.34 12.26
CA LYS A 113 -2.18 -9.88 13.30
C LYS A 113 -1.87 -8.82 14.35
N ALA A 114 -1.54 -7.59 13.92
CA ALA A 114 -1.32 -6.47 14.83
C ALA A 114 -2.55 -6.15 15.69
N LYS A 115 -3.75 -6.15 15.09
CA LYS A 115 -5.01 -5.99 15.83
C LYS A 115 -5.16 -7.05 16.92
N SER A 116 -4.97 -8.33 16.58
CA SER A 116 -5.11 -9.42 17.56
C SER A 116 -4.11 -9.33 18.71
N ILE A 117 -2.87 -8.90 18.46
CA ILE A 117 -1.87 -8.68 19.52
C ILE A 117 -2.34 -7.59 20.48
N LEU A 118 -2.74 -6.42 19.95
CA LEU A 118 -3.22 -5.31 20.77
C LEU A 118 -4.49 -5.68 21.56
N GLU A 119 -5.43 -6.39 20.95
CA GLU A 119 -6.63 -6.85 21.64
C GLU A 119 -6.32 -7.86 22.76
N GLY A 120 -5.33 -8.73 22.57
CA GLY A 120 -4.84 -9.65 23.59
C GLY A 120 -4.25 -8.93 24.82
N GLU A 121 -3.74 -7.72 24.63
CA GLU A 121 -3.17 -6.85 25.67
C GLU A 121 -4.21 -5.90 26.29
N GLY A 122 -5.49 -6.07 25.95
CA GLY A 122 -6.61 -5.35 26.56
C GLY A 122 -7.01 -4.04 25.87
N PHE A 123 -6.42 -3.70 24.73
CA PHE A 123 -6.84 -2.55 23.93
C PHE A 123 -8.14 -2.85 23.16
N THR A 124 -9.01 -1.86 23.01
CA THR A 124 -10.07 -1.86 22.00
C THR A 124 -9.49 -1.28 20.71
N VAL A 125 -9.47 -2.04 19.62
CA VAL A 125 -8.77 -1.63 18.40
C VAL A 125 -9.75 -1.35 17.27
N GLU A 126 -9.77 -0.13 16.76
CA GLU A 126 -10.57 0.24 15.60
C GLU A 126 -9.73 0.34 14.34
N ILE A 127 -10.28 -0.13 13.22
CA ILE A 127 -9.64 0.01 11.91
C ILE A 127 -10.66 0.63 10.97
N GLY A 128 -10.42 1.88 10.62
CA GLY A 128 -11.35 2.66 9.83
C GLY A 128 -11.42 2.26 8.36
N CYS A 129 -12.52 2.67 7.73
CA CYS A 129 -12.91 2.27 6.39
C CYS A 129 -13.06 3.50 5.49
N SER A 130 -12.87 3.30 4.20
CA SER A 130 -13.07 4.33 3.19
C SER A 130 -13.74 3.72 1.96
N LYS A 131 -14.40 4.56 1.16
CA LYS A 131 -14.96 4.14 -0.13
C LYS A 131 -13.88 3.88 -1.18
N SER A 132 -12.78 4.62 -1.11
CA SER A 132 -11.70 4.61 -2.11
C SER A 132 -10.46 3.84 -1.66
N MET A 133 -10.31 3.58 -0.36
CA MET A 133 -9.13 2.97 0.22
C MET A 133 -9.45 1.65 0.92
N PRO A 134 -8.58 0.64 0.82
CA PRO A 134 -8.62 -0.55 1.67
C PRO A 134 -8.68 -0.20 3.16
N ARG A 135 -9.37 -1.02 3.95
CA ARG A 135 -9.58 -0.82 5.39
C ARG A 135 -8.24 -0.66 6.13
N GLY A 136 -8.09 0.43 6.88
CA GLY A 136 -6.88 0.76 7.65
C GLY A 136 -5.68 1.22 6.81
N LEU A 137 -5.78 1.23 5.47
CA LEU A 137 -4.69 1.73 4.62
C LEU A 137 -4.69 3.27 4.64
N VAL A 138 -3.53 3.86 4.91
CA VAL A 138 -3.26 5.28 4.70
C VAL A 138 -2.17 5.48 3.66
N ILE A 139 -2.26 6.57 2.93
CA ILE A 139 -1.23 7.04 1.99
C ILE A 139 -0.99 8.53 2.23
N GLY A 140 0.13 9.05 1.73
CA GLY A 140 0.53 10.43 1.99
C GLY A 140 -0.47 11.53 1.62
N CYS A 141 -1.40 11.26 0.70
CA CYS A 141 -2.43 12.24 0.31
C CYS A 141 -3.87 11.85 0.72
N ASP A 142 -4.09 10.69 1.35
CA ASP A 142 -5.42 10.20 1.72
C ASP A 142 -5.37 9.50 3.09
N LEU A 143 -5.94 10.18 4.09
CA LEU A 143 -6.09 9.73 5.47
C LEU A 143 -7.55 9.40 5.82
N THR A 144 -8.40 9.17 4.82
CA THR A 144 -9.86 8.99 5.05
C THR A 144 -10.18 7.82 5.98
N THR A 145 -9.40 6.74 5.93
CA THR A 145 -9.51 5.59 6.85
C THR A 145 -9.19 5.97 8.29
N ALA A 146 -8.22 6.86 8.54
CA ALA A 146 -7.93 7.36 9.87
C ALA A 146 -9.08 8.26 10.37
N LEU A 147 -9.51 9.20 9.52
CA LEU A 147 -10.55 10.17 9.86
C LEU A 147 -11.91 9.52 10.14
N SER A 148 -12.20 8.37 9.54
CA SER A 148 -13.49 7.68 9.74
C SER A 148 -13.71 7.17 11.17
N ILE A 149 -12.65 7.04 11.97
CA ILE A 149 -12.70 6.54 13.35
C ILE A 149 -12.16 7.58 14.35
N ARG A 150 -11.96 8.83 13.93
CA ARG A 150 -11.30 9.87 14.74
C ARG A 150 -11.99 10.10 16.08
N ASP A 151 -13.32 10.09 16.09
CA ASP A 151 -14.09 10.40 17.28
C ASP A 151 -14.31 9.15 18.17
N GLU A 152 -13.78 7.99 17.73
CA GLU A 152 -13.93 6.68 18.40
C GLU A 152 -12.64 6.21 19.10
N VAL A 153 -11.48 6.81 18.77
CA VAL A 153 -10.17 6.38 19.25
C VAL A 153 -9.45 7.47 20.02
N GLU A 154 -8.55 7.08 20.91
CA GLU A 154 -7.79 8.00 21.78
C GLU A 154 -6.36 8.23 21.26
N ALA A 155 -5.83 7.24 20.53
CA ALA A 155 -4.51 7.30 19.89
C ALA A 155 -4.50 6.47 18.61
N TYR A 156 -3.56 6.76 17.72
CA TYR A 156 -3.32 5.96 16.51
C TYR A 156 -1.99 5.21 16.59
N LEU A 157 -1.99 3.95 16.16
CA LEU A 157 -0.78 3.20 15.83
C LEU A 157 -0.70 3.03 14.31
N VAL A 158 0.36 3.52 13.69
CA VAL A 158 0.58 3.44 12.25
C VAL A 158 1.75 2.50 11.93
N ILE A 159 1.47 1.39 11.26
CA ILE A 159 2.49 0.42 10.83
C ILE A 159 3.04 0.82 9.45
N SER A 160 4.23 1.42 9.43
CA SER A 160 4.89 1.81 8.20
C SER A 160 6.41 1.85 8.32
N GLY A 161 7.11 1.78 7.18
CA GLY A 161 8.58 1.84 7.14
C GLY A 161 9.18 3.25 7.27
N GLY A 162 8.35 4.30 7.39
CA GLY A 162 8.80 5.69 7.50
C GLY A 162 7.88 6.51 8.41
N VAL A 163 8.28 7.75 8.72
CA VAL A 163 7.57 8.60 9.68
C VAL A 163 6.52 9.52 9.05
N PHE A 164 6.47 9.63 7.72
CA PHE A 164 5.60 10.60 7.06
C PHE A 164 4.10 10.37 7.31
N HIS A 165 3.62 9.12 7.26
CA HIS A 165 2.20 8.83 7.52
C HIS A 165 1.77 9.04 8.99
N PRO A 166 2.63 8.76 9.99
CA PRO A 166 2.36 9.12 11.38
C PRO A 166 2.35 10.61 11.75
N LEU A 167 2.98 11.49 10.96
CA LEU A 167 3.10 12.95 11.23
C LEU A 167 1.78 13.69 10.98
#